data_AF-A0AA88L2V6-F1
#
_entry.id   AF-A0AA88L2V6-F1
#
_cell.length_a   1.000
_cell.length_b   1.000
_cell.length_c   1.000
_cell.angle_alpha   90.00
_cell.angle_beta   90.00
_cell.angle_gamma   90.00
#
_symmetry.space_group_name_H-M   'P 1'
#
loop_
_entity.id
_entity.type
_entity.pdbx_description
1 polymer ?
#
loop_
_entity_poly.entity_id
_entity_poly.type
_entity_poly.pdbx_seq_one_letter_code
_entity_poly.pdbx_strand_id
1 'polypeptide(L)'
;MNNEVFNNLKKLSLVYFSGQFPASKILEESRVNFDKLSCESCLKFQKKVFELTIKHPLHSCYSPANEYVRIFLRSIIKEIEARNWEASDELLELYGYYVSQPAGQDYCYRTYMFSDVINVTLLESTSIISNGSTGLRTWPAAFNLYEWLAENSGFLEGKKVIELGSGIGFLGITILKAGFHLAGYTFSDCHPTVLSLLETNFLLNHPQDKDLETERKESFHKFVSQDCNDDRRKEAGTVSRSMNWCEREYFWQRNSKVNYMSGETDVKIVKIDWTNLLYHQFCDLQPEVLIATDVVYDVTIIGPFLRVIRYFMDLSVQYAIVSCVVRNEDTLQSFLASISNLH
;
A
#
# COMPACT_ATOMS: atom_id res chain seq x y z
N MET A 1 10.51 -25.46 -21.53
CA MET A 1 9.68 -25.35 -20.30
C MET A 1 8.24 -25.59 -20.70
N ASN A 2 7.50 -26.43 -19.98
CA ASN A 2 6.07 -26.64 -20.22
C ASN A 2 5.26 -25.40 -19.79
N ASN A 3 4.10 -25.15 -20.40
CA ASN A 3 3.21 -24.00 -20.13
C ASN A 3 2.80 -23.89 -18.64
N GLU A 4 2.67 -25.03 -17.95
CA GLU A 4 2.38 -25.08 -16.51
C GLU A 4 3.52 -24.46 -15.66
N VAL A 5 4.78 -24.77 -15.99
CA VAL A 5 5.96 -24.19 -15.32
C VAL A 5 6.05 -22.69 -15.60
N PHE A 6 5.74 -22.28 -16.83
CA PHE A 6 5.73 -20.86 -17.22
C PHE A 6 4.66 -20.06 -16.45
N ASN A 7 3.45 -20.59 -16.30
CA ASN A 7 2.38 -19.94 -15.54
C ASN A 7 2.69 -19.87 -14.04
N ASN A 8 3.37 -20.87 -13.48
CA ASN A 8 3.80 -20.83 -12.07
C ASN A 8 4.95 -19.83 -11.84
N LEU A 9 5.82 -19.61 -12.82
CA LEU A 9 6.88 -18.60 -12.72
C LEU A 9 6.34 -17.16 -12.74
N LYS A 10 5.21 -16.89 -13.42
CA LYS A 10 4.55 -15.56 -13.33
C LYS A 10 4.14 -15.21 -11.89
N LYS A 11 3.71 -16.20 -11.10
CA LYS A 11 3.34 -15.99 -9.68
C LYS A 11 4.51 -15.56 -8.82
N LEU A 12 5.73 -16.00 -9.16
CA LEU A 12 6.94 -15.55 -8.49
C LEU A 12 7.13 -14.03 -8.61
N SER A 13 6.81 -13.45 -9.77
CA SER A 13 6.86 -12.00 -9.98
C SER A 13 5.87 -11.26 -9.07
N LEU A 14 4.61 -11.75 -9.01
CA LEU A 14 3.56 -11.19 -8.13
C LEU A 14 4.04 -11.15 -6.67
N VAL A 15 4.56 -12.28 -6.18
CA VAL A 15 5.01 -12.43 -4.80
C VAL A 15 6.25 -11.57 -4.52
N TYR A 16 7.21 -11.56 -5.44
CA TYR A 16 8.44 -10.77 -5.32
C TYR A 16 8.12 -9.27 -5.17
N PHE A 17 7.30 -8.72 -6.06
CA PHE A 17 7.00 -7.30 -6.06
C PHE A 17 6.05 -6.86 -4.94
N SER A 18 5.14 -7.73 -4.50
CA SER A 18 4.26 -7.41 -3.35
C SER A 18 5.04 -7.26 -2.04
N GLY A 19 6.18 -7.97 -1.92
CA GLY A 19 6.98 -7.99 -0.70
C GLY A 19 6.28 -8.57 0.54
N GLN A 20 5.09 -9.16 0.39
CA GLN A 20 4.18 -9.43 1.52
C GLN A 20 4.50 -10.71 2.29
N PHE A 21 5.16 -11.66 1.63
CA PHE A 21 5.42 -12.97 2.21
C PHE A 21 6.83 -13.05 2.78
N PRO A 22 7.04 -13.68 3.95
CA PRO A 22 8.38 -14.06 4.37
C PRO A 22 9.05 -14.88 3.26
N ALA A 23 10.35 -14.68 3.02
CA ALA A 23 11.00 -15.32 1.87
C ALA A 23 10.92 -16.85 1.86
N SER A 24 10.80 -17.47 3.03
CA SER A 24 10.54 -18.91 3.18
C SER A 24 9.21 -19.35 2.56
N LYS A 25 8.19 -18.49 2.57
CA LYS A 25 6.86 -18.75 1.98
C LYS A 25 6.76 -18.39 0.51
N ILE A 26 7.70 -17.63 -0.06
CA ILE A 26 7.61 -17.17 -1.45
C ILE A 26 7.56 -18.34 -2.43
N LEU A 27 8.33 -19.38 -2.15
CA LEU A 27 8.43 -20.57 -2.99
C LEU A 27 7.21 -21.48 -2.83
N GLU A 28 6.68 -21.58 -1.61
CA GLU A 28 5.44 -22.29 -1.31
C GLU A 28 4.23 -21.60 -1.98
N GLU A 29 4.10 -20.29 -1.82
CA GLU A 29 2.97 -19.48 -2.32
C GLU A 29 3.01 -19.29 -3.84
N SER A 30 4.21 -19.22 -4.44
CA SER A 30 4.34 -19.23 -5.91
C SER A 30 3.94 -20.58 -6.53
N ARG A 31 3.81 -21.64 -5.71
CA ARG A 31 3.50 -23.02 -6.14
C ARG A 31 4.42 -23.52 -7.25
N VAL A 32 5.65 -23.02 -7.29
CA VAL A 32 6.67 -23.49 -8.23
C VAL A 32 7.06 -24.90 -7.80
N ASN A 33 6.65 -25.90 -8.57
CA ASN A 33 7.08 -27.28 -8.33
C ASN A 33 8.48 -27.48 -8.91
N PHE A 34 9.48 -27.29 -8.06
CA PHE A 34 10.89 -27.46 -8.40
C PHE A 34 11.26 -28.89 -8.79
N ASP A 35 10.50 -29.90 -8.34
CA ASP A 35 10.77 -31.31 -8.62
C ASP A 35 10.41 -31.69 -10.06
N LYS A 36 9.66 -30.83 -10.77
CA LYS A 36 9.41 -30.95 -12.22
C LYS A 36 10.52 -30.36 -13.10
N LEU A 37 11.60 -29.81 -12.53
CA LEU A 37 12.72 -29.20 -13.26
C LEU A 37 13.92 -30.17 -13.35
N SER A 38 14.55 -30.26 -14.52
CA SER A 38 15.78 -31.05 -14.72
C SER A 38 17.06 -30.23 -14.43
N CYS A 39 18.20 -30.91 -14.24
CA CYS A 39 19.50 -30.28 -14.02
C CYS A 39 19.92 -29.34 -15.18
N GLU A 40 19.76 -29.75 -16.45
CA GLU A 40 19.97 -28.89 -17.64
C GLU A 40 19.01 -27.69 -17.69
N SER A 41 17.90 -27.76 -16.96
CA SER A 41 16.92 -26.68 -16.85
C SER A 41 17.25 -25.71 -15.72
N CYS A 42 18.24 -25.98 -14.86
CA CYS A 42 18.55 -25.15 -13.69
C CYS A 42 19.04 -23.75 -14.07
N LEU A 43 20.04 -23.64 -14.96
CA LEU A 43 20.52 -22.35 -15.47
C LEU A 43 19.40 -21.56 -16.18
N LYS A 44 18.58 -22.25 -16.98
CA LYS A 44 17.42 -21.65 -17.65
C LYS A 44 16.36 -21.16 -16.66
N PHE A 45 16.16 -21.90 -15.56
CA PHE A 45 15.28 -21.53 -14.47
C PHE A 45 15.80 -20.29 -13.74
N GLN A 46 17.06 -20.27 -13.31
CA GLN A 46 17.68 -19.14 -12.63
C GLN A 46 17.58 -17.85 -13.47
N LYS A 47 17.96 -17.94 -14.75
CA LYS A 47 17.80 -16.82 -15.69
C LYS A 47 16.36 -16.34 -15.76
N LYS A 48 15.40 -17.26 -15.82
CA LYS A 48 13.98 -16.89 -15.92
C LYS A 48 13.45 -16.23 -14.65
N VAL A 49 13.87 -16.71 -13.48
CA VAL A 49 13.57 -16.07 -12.20
C VAL A 49 14.06 -14.63 -12.21
N PHE A 50 15.28 -14.36 -12.68
CA PHE A 50 15.82 -13.00 -12.73
C PHE A 50 15.04 -12.09 -13.67
N GLU A 51 14.75 -12.56 -14.89
CA GLU A 51 13.93 -11.81 -15.87
C GLU A 51 12.57 -11.40 -15.31
N LEU A 52 11.97 -12.23 -14.45
CA LEU A 52 10.66 -11.99 -13.87
C LEU A 52 10.70 -11.21 -12.54
N THR A 53 11.88 -10.99 -11.96
CA THR A 53 12.05 -10.36 -10.64
C THR A 53 13.09 -9.23 -10.68
N ILE A 54 14.32 -9.48 -10.24
CA ILE A 54 15.38 -8.48 -10.04
C ILE A 54 15.86 -7.79 -11.32
N LYS A 55 15.68 -8.41 -12.50
CA LYS A 55 15.97 -7.80 -13.81
C LYS A 55 14.73 -7.29 -14.53
N HIS A 56 13.56 -7.43 -13.92
CA HIS A 56 12.34 -6.89 -14.49
C HIS A 56 12.39 -5.35 -14.44
N PRO A 57 11.91 -4.62 -15.47
CA PRO A 57 11.97 -3.15 -15.52
C PRO A 57 11.37 -2.45 -14.29
N LEU A 58 10.32 -3.04 -13.69
CA LEU A 58 9.73 -2.51 -12.45
C LEU A 58 10.71 -2.50 -11.28
N HIS A 59 11.65 -3.46 -11.20
CA HIS A 59 12.62 -3.50 -10.11
C HIS A 59 13.55 -2.29 -10.14
N SER A 60 13.95 -1.85 -11.34
CA SER A 60 14.81 -0.69 -11.52
C SER A 60 14.17 0.62 -11.03
N CYS A 61 12.84 0.73 -11.12
CA CYS A 61 12.11 1.95 -10.73
C CYS A 61 11.50 1.85 -9.32
N TYR A 62 11.04 0.65 -8.95
CA TYR A 62 10.17 0.38 -7.80
C TYR A 62 10.59 -0.92 -7.10
N SER A 63 11.87 -1.01 -6.75
CA SER A 63 12.43 -2.16 -6.04
C SER A 63 11.75 -2.37 -4.68
N PRO A 64 11.46 -3.63 -4.30
CA PRO A 64 11.22 -4.00 -2.91
C PRO A 64 12.41 -3.62 -2.01
N ALA A 65 12.19 -3.68 -0.69
CA ALA A 65 13.24 -3.38 0.29
C ALA A 65 14.50 -4.22 0.06
N ASN A 66 15.68 -3.61 0.20
CA ASN A 66 16.96 -4.31 -0.01
C ASN A 66 17.07 -5.60 0.81
N GLU A 67 16.63 -5.55 2.08
CA GLU A 67 16.59 -6.73 2.93
C GLU A 67 15.67 -7.82 2.38
N TYR A 68 14.50 -7.46 1.85
CA TYR A 68 13.59 -8.42 1.23
C TYR A 68 14.23 -9.10 0.01
N VAL A 69 14.85 -8.32 -0.88
CA VAL A 69 15.55 -8.83 -2.07
C VAL A 69 16.68 -9.78 -1.67
N ARG A 70 17.47 -9.41 -0.65
CA ARG A 70 18.54 -10.26 -0.09
C ARG A 70 18.00 -11.61 0.40
N ILE A 71 16.91 -11.61 1.18
CA ILE A 71 16.32 -12.85 1.72
C ILE A 71 15.69 -13.69 0.60
N PHE A 72 15.09 -13.06 -0.42
CA PHE A 72 14.58 -13.74 -1.62
C PHE A 72 15.69 -14.49 -2.36
N LEU A 73 16.80 -13.80 -2.70
CA LEU A 73 17.94 -14.40 -3.39
C LEU A 73 18.54 -15.56 -2.58
N ARG A 74 18.69 -15.38 -1.26
CA ARG A 74 19.16 -16.45 -0.36
C ARG A 74 18.25 -17.68 -0.37
N SER A 75 16.94 -17.47 -0.47
CA SER A 75 15.97 -18.58 -0.49
C SER A 75 16.08 -19.38 -1.78
N ILE A 76 16.29 -18.71 -2.92
CA ILE A 76 16.57 -19.39 -4.20
C ILE A 76 17.87 -20.20 -4.14
N ILE A 77 18.95 -19.62 -3.60
CA ILE A 77 20.24 -20.30 -3.43
C ILE A 77 20.05 -21.59 -2.63
N LYS A 78 19.36 -21.53 -1.50
CA LYS A 78 19.08 -22.70 -0.66
C LYS A 78 18.34 -23.81 -1.40
N GLU A 79 17.33 -23.49 -2.21
CA GLU A 79 16.60 -24.51 -2.97
C GLU A 79 17.42 -25.18 -4.08
N ILE A 80 18.33 -24.43 -4.69
CA ILE A 80 19.26 -24.92 -5.70
C ILE A 80 20.25 -25.88 -5.04
N GLU A 81 20.86 -25.44 -3.93
CA GLU A 81 21.82 -26.24 -3.14
C GLU A 81 21.17 -27.52 -2.59
N ALA A 82 19.93 -27.45 -2.09
CA ALA A 82 19.20 -28.62 -1.58
C ALA A 82 18.96 -29.71 -2.63
N ARG A 83 19.06 -29.36 -3.93
CA ARG A 83 18.93 -30.29 -5.07
C ARG A 83 20.27 -30.72 -5.66
N ASN A 84 21.38 -30.35 -5.01
CA ASN A 84 22.75 -30.53 -5.52
C ASN A 84 22.96 -29.88 -6.89
N TRP A 85 22.28 -28.76 -7.16
CA TRP A 85 22.53 -27.94 -8.33
C TRP A 85 23.49 -26.79 -8.01
N GLU A 86 24.10 -26.23 -9.05
CA GLU A 86 25.03 -25.12 -8.92
C GLU A 86 24.32 -23.78 -9.11
N ALA A 87 24.51 -22.86 -8.17
CA ALA A 87 24.09 -21.47 -8.31
C ALA A 87 24.99 -20.79 -9.35
N SER A 88 24.39 -20.07 -10.30
CA SER A 88 25.15 -19.32 -11.30
C SER A 88 25.95 -18.19 -10.67
N ASP A 89 27.09 -17.84 -11.26
CA ASP A 89 27.92 -16.70 -10.82
C ASP A 89 27.08 -15.41 -10.68
N GLU A 90 26.19 -15.17 -11.65
CA GLU A 90 25.26 -14.04 -11.63
C GLU A 90 24.33 -14.01 -10.39
N LEU A 91 23.84 -15.17 -9.94
CA LEU A 91 23.04 -15.27 -8.72
C LEU A 91 23.86 -14.85 -7.48
N LEU A 92 25.09 -15.36 -7.41
CA LEU A 92 25.99 -15.13 -6.28
C LEU A 92 26.47 -13.67 -6.23
N GLU A 93 26.76 -13.08 -7.39
CA GLU A 93 27.11 -11.66 -7.53
C GLU A 93 25.96 -10.75 -7.08
N LEU A 94 24.73 -11.01 -7.56
CA LEU A 94 23.55 -10.25 -7.13
C LEU A 94 23.30 -10.38 -5.62
N TYR A 95 23.42 -11.59 -5.09
CA TYR A 95 23.29 -11.81 -3.65
C TYR A 95 24.38 -11.04 -2.86
N GLY A 96 25.64 -11.11 -3.30
CA GLY A 96 26.75 -10.37 -2.71
C GLY A 96 26.54 -8.85 -2.72
N TYR A 97 26.00 -8.32 -3.82
CA TYR A 97 25.62 -6.91 -3.92
C TYR A 97 24.55 -6.54 -2.87
N TYR A 98 23.47 -7.32 -2.73
CA TYR A 98 22.42 -7.03 -1.76
C TYR A 98 22.83 -7.28 -0.31
N VAL A 99 23.85 -8.12 -0.07
CA VAL A 99 24.48 -8.27 1.25
C VAL A 99 25.28 -7.00 1.64
N SER A 100 25.88 -6.32 0.66
CA SER A 100 26.62 -5.06 0.92
C SER A 100 25.70 -3.83 1.04
N GLN A 101 24.44 -3.94 0.60
CA GLN A 101 23.48 -2.86 0.75
C GLN A 101 22.99 -2.72 2.20
N PRO A 102 22.62 -1.50 2.64
CA PRO A 102 22.00 -1.30 3.94
C PRO A 102 20.70 -2.11 4.07
N ALA A 103 20.54 -2.83 5.17
CA ALA A 103 19.35 -3.63 5.45
C ALA A 103 18.12 -2.76 5.82
N GLY A 104 18.34 -1.62 6.50
CA GLY A 104 17.26 -0.75 6.99
C GLY A 104 16.85 0.31 5.98
N GLN A 105 15.66 0.17 5.41
CA GLN A 105 14.94 1.23 4.71
C GLN A 105 13.62 1.46 5.45
N ASP A 106 13.33 2.71 5.84
CA ASP A 106 12.07 3.03 6.54
C ASP A 106 10.85 2.88 5.63
N TYR A 107 11.07 3.06 4.32
CA TYR A 107 10.07 2.93 3.26
C TYR A 107 10.62 2.10 2.10
N CYS A 108 9.75 1.35 1.44
CA CYS A 108 10.07 0.59 0.24
C CYS A 108 8.89 0.57 -0.72
N TYR A 109 9.15 0.28 -2.00
CA TYR A 109 8.08 0.09 -2.96
C TYR A 109 7.51 -1.33 -2.86
N ARG A 110 6.21 -1.43 -3.04
CA ARG A 110 5.46 -2.68 -3.20
C ARG A 110 4.56 -2.54 -4.40
N THR A 111 4.57 -3.52 -5.30
CA THR A 111 3.64 -3.55 -6.44
C THR A 111 2.69 -4.73 -6.31
N TYR A 112 1.41 -4.41 -6.27
CA TYR A 112 0.30 -5.36 -6.25
C TYR A 112 -0.23 -5.53 -7.67
N MET A 113 -0.15 -6.75 -8.19
CA MET A 113 -0.47 -7.08 -9.57
C MET A 113 -1.71 -7.97 -9.59
N PHE A 114 -2.85 -7.42 -10.05
CA PHE A 114 -4.12 -8.16 -10.12
C PHE A 114 -4.36 -8.75 -11.50
N SER A 115 -3.88 -8.09 -12.54
CA SER A 115 -3.92 -8.55 -13.93
C SER A 115 -2.72 -7.97 -14.69
N ASP A 116 -2.56 -8.35 -15.96
CA ASP A 116 -1.50 -7.77 -16.81
C ASP A 116 -1.67 -6.24 -17.00
N VAL A 117 -2.85 -5.68 -16.68
CA VAL A 117 -3.18 -4.25 -16.84
C VAL A 117 -3.27 -3.52 -15.48
N ILE A 118 -3.76 -4.19 -14.44
CA ILE A 118 -4.02 -3.57 -13.14
C ILE A 118 -2.87 -3.88 -12.19
N ASN A 119 -1.89 -2.96 -12.19
CA ASN A 119 -0.73 -2.98 -11.29
C ASN A 119 -0.72 -1.71 -10.43
N VAL A 120 -0.70 -1.87 -9.11
CA VAL A 120 -0.71 -0.77 -8.13
C VAL A 120 0.62 -0.76 -7.40
N THR A 121 1.45 0.26 -7.63
CA THR A 121 2.73 0.42 -6.94
C THR A 121 2.58 1.44 -5.82
N LEU A 122 2.90 1.08 -4.59
CA LEU A 122 2.85 1.97 -3.43
C LEU A 122 4.23 2.06 -2.77
N LEU A 123 4.58 3.25 -2.32
CA LEU A 123 5.59 3.45 -1.30
C LEU A 123 4.93 3.18 0.06
N GLU A 124 5.50 2.25 0.83
CA GLU A 124 4.98 1.83 2.14
C GLU A 124 6.07 1.81 3.19
N SER A 125 5.71 2.02 4.44
CA SER A 125 6.64 1.80 5.54
C SER A 125 6.97 0.31 5.71
N THR A 126 8.22 0.01 6.03
CA THR A 126 8.65 -1.36 6.35
C THR A 126 8.18 -1.81 7.74
N SER A 127 7.95 -0.85 8.65
CA SER A 127 7.45 -1.08 10.01
C SER A 127 5.91 -1.08 10.08
N ILE A 128 5.34 -1.83 11.04
CA ILE A 128 3.89 -1.91 11.26
C ILE A 128 3.35 -0.60 11.87
N ILE A 129 4.11 -0.01 12.78
CA ILE A 129 3.83 1.29 13.38
C ILE A 129 4.99 2.22 13.03
N SER A 130 4.67 3.34 12.39
CA SER A 130 5.64 4.36 11.97
C SER A 130 5.04 5.73 12.21
N ASN A 131 5.84 6.65 12.78
CA ASN A 131 5.37 8.01 13.12
C ASN A 131 4.10 8.04 14.01
N GLY A 132 3.89 7.02 14.84
CA GLY A 132 2.70 6.91 15.70
C GLY A 132 1.42 6.52 14.96
N SER A 133 1.52 6.08 13.71
CA SER A 133 0.38 5.63 12.89
C SER A 133 0.56 4.21 12.38
N THR A 134 -0.55 3.51 12.21
CA THR A 134 -0.66 2.23 11.50
C THR A 134 -1.06 2.41 10.03
N GLY A 135 -1.33 3.64 9.60
CA GLY A 135 -1.86 3.97 8.26
C GLY A 135 -0.81 4.07 7.15
N LEU A 136 0.48 3.87 7.45
CA LEU A 136 1.60 3.98 6.48
C LEU A 136 1.91 2.67 5.73
N ARG A 137 1.01 1.67 5.82
CA ARG A 137 1.12 0.36 5.19
C ARG A 137 -0.25 -0.13 4.73
N THR A 138 -0.29 -0.98 3.71
CA THR A 138 -1.54 -1.63 3.30
C THR A 138 -1.92 -2.77 4.24
N TRP A 139 -3.21 -2.85 4.59
CA TRP A 139 -3.78 -3.89 5.44
C TRP A 139 -4.62 -4.91 4.65
N PRO A 140 -4.67 -6.20 5.08
CA PRO A 140 -5.38 -7.28 4.36
C PRO A 140 -6.86 -7.00 4.07
N ALA A 141 -7.58 -6.31 4.96
CA ALA A 141 -8.99 -6.00 4.76
C ALA A 141 -9.26 -5.16 3.50
N ALA A 142 -8.28 -4.37 3.04
CA ALA A 142 -8.39 -3.58 1.83
C ALA A 142 -8.32 -4.46 0.56
N PHE A 143 -7.52 -5.53 0.57
CA PHE A 143 -7.48 -6.52 -0.51
C PHE A 143 -8.81 -7.25 -0.63
N ASN A 144 -9.32 -7.77 0.49
CA ASN A 144 -10.58 -8.50 0.52
C ASN A 144 -11.76 -7.63 0.06
N LEU A 145 -11.76 -6.34 0.44
CA LEU A 145 -12.81 -5.43 -0.04
C LEU A 145 -12.68 -5.15 -1.53
N TYR A 146 -11.46 -4.97 -2.06
CA TYR A 146 -11.28 -4.81 -3.50
C TYR A 146 -11.73 -6.05 -4.28
N GLU A 147 -11.34 -7.26 -3.86
CA GLU A 147 -11.75 -8.51 -4.51
C GLU A 147 -13.28 -8.63 -4.55
N TRP A 148 -13.95 -8.35 -3.43
CA TRP A 148 -15.41 -8.33 -3.38
C TRP A 148 -16.00 -7.25 -4.30
N LEU A 149 -15.45 -6.03 -4.31
CA LEU A 149 -15.92 -4.96 -5.18
C LEU A 149 -15.68 -5.24 -6.66
N ALA A 150 -14.63 -5.98 -7.03
CA ALA A 150 -14.37 -6.37 -8.41
C ALA A 150 -15.49 -7.26 -8.97
N GLU A 151 -16.12 -8.07 -8.12
CA GLU A 151 -17.29 -8.88 -8.46
C GLU A 151 -18.64 -8.16 -8.26
N ASN A 152 -18.62 -7.01 -7.56
CA ASN A 152 -19.80 -6.27 -7.13
C ASN A 152 -19.68 -4.76 -7.45
N SER A 153 -19.09 -4.42 -8.60
CA SER A 153 -18.80 -3.02 -8.96
C SER A 153 -20.04 -2.14 -9.08
N GLY A 154 -21.22 -2.74 -9.29
CA GLY A 154 -22.52 -2.06 -9.31
C GLY A 154 -22.85 -1.27 -8.04
N PHE A 155 -22.22 -1.57 -6.90
CA PHE A 155 -22.35 -0.74 -5.69
C PHE A 155 -21.65 0.63 -5.82
N LEU A 156 -20.73 0.81 -6.75
CA LEU A 156 -20.03 2.09 -6.93
C LEU A 156 -20.38 2.80 -8.24
N GLU A 157 -21.11 2.12 -9.13
CA GLU A 157 -21.42 2.60 -10.49
C GLU A 157 -22.09 3.99 -10.49
N GLY A 158 -21.41 4.96 -11.09
CA GLY A 158 -21.89 6.34 -11.24
C GLY A 158 -21.99 7.10 -9.92
N LYS A 159 -21.40 6.60 -8.83
CA LYS A 159 -21.51 7.19 -7.50
C LYS A 159 -20.34 8.11 -7.16
N LYS A 160 -20.60 9.08 -6.29
CA LYS A 160 -19.55 9.77 -5.52
C LYS A 160 -19.21 8.94 -4.29
N VAL A 161 -17.94 8.53 -4.18
CA VAL A 161 -17.47 7.67 -3.09
C VAL A 161 -16.59 8.46 -2.14
N ILE A 162 -16.76 8.25 -0.83
CA ILE A 162 -15.80 8.69 0.19
C ILE A 162 -15.21 7.47 0.90
N GLU A 163 -13.89 7.44 1.01
CA GLU A 163 -13.17 6.44 1.78
C GLU A 163 -12.70 7.03 3.11
N LEU A 164 -13.19 6.48 4.22
CA LEU A 164 -12.76 6.84 5.56
C LEU A 164 -11.58 5.97 6.00
N GLY A 165 -10.48 6.61 6.40
CA GLY A 165 -9.28 5.90 6.82
C GLY A 165 -8.59 5.23 5.62
N SER A 166 -8.42 5.98 4.53
CA SER A 166 -7.79 5.51 3.29
C SER A 166 -6.37 4.98 3.49
N GLY A 167 -5.70 5.36 4.59
CA GLY A 167 -4.29 5.07 4.79
C GLY A 167 -3.48 5.64 3.61
N ILE A 168 -2.56 4.83 3.09
CA ILE A 168 -1.76 5.16 1.90
C ILE A 168 -2.50 5.01 0.55
N GLY A 169 -3.81 4.72 0.57
CA GLY A 169 -4.68 4.81 -0.62
C GLY A 169 -4.82 3.55 -1.45
N PHE A 170 -4.36 2.40 -0.97
CA PHE A 170 -4.38 1.16 -1.73
C PHE A 170 -5.74 0.88 -2.39
N LEU A 171 -6.84 0.87 -1.61
CA LEU A 171 -8.15 0.48 -2.13
C LEU A 171 -8.62 1.45 -3.22
N GLY A 172 -8.69 2.74 -2.93
CA GLY A 172 -9.16 3.73 -3.89
C GLY A 172 -8.28 3.82 -5.14
N ILE A 173 -6.96 3.75 -5.00
CA ILE A 173 -6.06 3.70 -6.15
C ILE A 173 -6.34 2.45 -6.99
N THR A 174 -6.58 1.30 -6.37
CA THR A 174 -6.89 0.06 -7.08
C THR A 174 -8.23 0.15 -7.82
N ILE A 175 -9.28 0.69 -7.18
CA ILE A 175 -10.60 0.92 -7.79
C ILE A 175 -10.49 1.82 -9.02
N LEU A 176 -9.78 2.94 -8.89
CA LEU A 176 -9.58 3.91 -9.97
C LEU A 176 -8.78 3.31 -11.13
N LYS A 177 -7.67 2.60 -10.85
CA LYS A 177 -6.89 1.90 -11.88
C LYS A 177 -7.64 0.76 -12.56
N ALA A 178 -8.55 0.10 -11.84
CA ALA A 178 -9.40 -0.95 -12.37
C ALA A 178 -10.50 -0.40 -13.30
N GLY A 179 -10.64 0.93 -13.42
CA GLY A 179 -11.56 1.57 -14.36
C GLY A 179 -13.01 1.54 -13.89
N PHE A 180 -13.25 1.52 -12.59
CA PHE A 180 -14.61 1.66 -12.06
C PHE A 180 -15.21 2.99 -12.52
N HIS A 181 -16.46 2.96 -12.97
CA HIS A 181 -17.16 4.17 -13.39
C HIS A 181 -17.67 4.92 -12.16
N LEU A 182 -17.01 6.01 -11.80
CA LEU A 182 -17.32 6.81 -10.62
C LEU A 182 -17.59 8.27 -10.99
N ALA A 183 -18.59 8.88 -10.34
CA ALA A 183 -18.83 10.32 -10.46
C ALA A 183 -17.81 11.16 -9.65
N GLY A 184 -17.13 10.55 -8.68
CA GLY A 184 -16.05 11.18 -7.91
C GLY A 184 -15.53 10.25 -6.82
N TYR A 185 -14.27 10.43 -6.41
CA TYR A 185 -13.65 9.66 -5.34
C TYR A 185 -12.93 10.56 -4.34
N THR A 186 -13.29 10.47 -3.06
CA THR A 186 -12.63 11.23 -2.00
C THR A 186 -11.89 10.29 -1.06
N PHE A 187 -10.57 10.40 -1.03
CA PHE A 187 -9.75 9.77 -0.01
C PHE A 187 -9.76 10.62 1.27
N SER A 188 -9.78 9.98 2.44
CA SER A 188 -9.64 10.69 3.71
C SER A 188 -8.86 9.95 4.77
N ASP A 189 -8.07 10.70 5.54
CA ASP A 189 -7.35 10.25 6.72
C ASP A 189 -7.17 11.45 7.68
N CYS A 190 -6.65 11.24 8.89
CA CYS A 190 -6.38 12.31 9.84
C CYS A 190 -4.90 12.67 9.94
N HIS A 191 -4.00 11.74 9.61
CA HIS A 191 -2.58 11.88 9.90
C HIS A 191 -1.84 12.55 8.74
N PRO A 192 -1.17 13.71 8.94
CA PRO A 192 -0.52 14.44 7.85
C PRO A 192 0.51 13.62 7.05
N THR A 193 1.31 12.78 7.73
CA THR A 193 2.25 11.87 7.06
C THR A 193 1.56 10.84 6.18
N VAL A 194 0.41 10.31 6.61
CA VAL A 194 -0.38 9.35 5.84
C VAL A 194 -0.96 10.05 4.61
N LEU A 195 -1.56 11.22 4.78
CA LEU A 195 -2.11 12.02 3.68
C LEU A 195 -1.03 12.43 2.64
N SER A 196 0.17 12.79 3.10
CA SER A 196 1.28 13.12 2.21
C SER A 196 1.79 11.90 1.43
N LEU A 197 1.85 10.72 2.07
CA LEU A 197 2.23 9.47 1.40
C LEU A 197 1.15 8.99 0.43
N LEU A 198 -0.12 9.14 0.81
CA LEU A 198 -1.28 8.89 -0.03
C LEU A 198 -1.24 9.71 -1.32
N GLU A 199 -0.99 11.02 -1.23
CA GLU A 199 -0.83 11.88 -2.41
C GLU A 199 0.32 11.41 -3.30
N THR A 200 1.46 11.06 -2.70
CA THR A 200 2.62 10.52 -3.42
C THR A 200 2.25 9.24 -4.17
N ASN A 201 1.53 8.33 -3.51
CA ASN A 201 1.10 7.06 -4.08
C ASN A 201 0.02 7.23 -5.14
N PHE A 202 -0.89 8.19 -4.98
CA PHE A 202 -1.90 8.48 -5.98
C PHE A 202 -1.24 8.91 -7.29
N LEU A 203 -0.30 9.88 -7.24
CA LEU A 203 0.40 10.40 -8.41
C LEU A 203 1.33 9.37 -9.05
N LEU A 204 1.94 8.50 -8.23
CA LEU A 204 2.72 7.37 -8.71
C LEU A 204 1.89 6.41 -9.59
N ASN A 205 0.60 6.28 -9.32
CA ASN A 205 -0.29 5.37 -10.04
C ASN A 205 -1.13 6.03 -11.13
N HIS A 206 -1.31 7.34 -11.05
CA HIS A 206 -2.08 8.18 -11.97
C HIS A 206 -1.23 9.39 -12.38
N PRO A 207 -0.13 9.16 -13.12
CA PRO A 207 0.78 10.23 -13.50
C PRO A 207 0.04 11.22 -14.41
N GLN A 208 -0.21 12.42 -13.88
CA GLN A 208 -0.74 13.53 -14.68
C GLN A 208 0.41 14.23 -15.43
N ASP A 209 1.52 14.44 -14.71
CA ASP A 209 2.76 15.03 -15.20
C ASP A 209 3.94 14.41 -14.41
N LYS A 210 5.01 14.06 -15.11
CA LYS A 210 6.22 13.46 -14.54
C LYS A 210 6.94 14.41 -13.57
N ASP A 211 6.86 15.71 -13.82
CA ASP A 211 7.48 16.71 -12.94
C ASP A 211 6.75 16.75 -11.60
N LEU A 212 5.42 16.64 -11.63
CA LEU A 212 4.58 16.64 -10.44
C LEU A 212 4.80 15.37 -9.57
N GLU A 213 4.95 14.21 -10.20
CA GLU A 213 5.30 12.96 -9.51
C GLU A 213 6.66 13.08 -8.81
N THR A 214 7.66 13.61 -9.52
CA THR A 214 9.03 13.77 -9.00
C THR A 214 9.06 14.77 -7.85
N GLU A 215 8.44 15.95 -8.02
CA GLU A 215 8.31 16.98 -6.99
C GLU A 215 7.66 16.42 -5.72
N ARG A 216 6.59 15.62 -5.86
CA ARG A 216 5.88 15.05 -4.72
C ARG A 216 6.69 13.97 -4.00
N LYS A 217 7.39 13.10 -4.72
CA LYS A 217 8.34 12.16 -4.11
C LYS A 217 9.42 12.89 -3.32
N GLU A 218 10.03 13.92 -3.88
CA GLU A 218 11.05 14.72 -3.18
C GLU A 218 10.48 15.45 -1.95
N SER A 219 9.27 15.99 -2.07
CA SER A 219 8.55 16.64 -0.97
C SER A 219 8.30 15.67 0.17
N PHE A 220 7.81 14.45 -0.13
CA PHE A 220 7.62 13.41 0.89
C PHE A 220 8.94 12.99 1.55
N HIS A 221 10.02 12.81 0.78
CA HIS A 221 11.33 12.50 1.35
C HIS A 221 11.82 13.62 2.28
N LYS A 222 11.61 14.90 1.93
CA LYS A 222 11.91 16.03 2.83
C LYS A 222 11.04 15.99 4.08
N PHE A 223 9.77 15.63 3.93
CA PHE A 223 8.81 15.54 5.02
C PHE A 223 9.20 14.47 6.05
N VAL A 224 9.70 13.31 5.62
CA VAL A 224 10.11 12.22 6.53
C VAL A 224 11.59 12.25 6.92
N SER A 225 12.48 12.85 6.13
CA SER A 225 13.92 12.94 6.48
C SER A 225 14.20 13.91 7.62
N GLN A 226 13.29 14.84 7.90
CA GLN A 226 13.32 15.65 9.11
C GLN A 226 12.93 14.84 10.37
N ASP A 227 12.45 13.60 10.21
CA ASP A 227 12.04 12.71 11.31
C ASP A 227 13.10 11.70 11.72
N CYS A 228 14.21 11.62 11.00
CA CYS A 228 15.30 10.74 11.36
C CYS A 228 15.94 11.27 12.66
N ASN A 229 15.36 10.91 13.80
CA ASN A 229 16.08 10.68 15.05
C ASN A 229 17.07 9.55 14.77
N ASP A 230 18.15 9.87 14.05
CA ASP A 230 19.29 9.00 14.02
C ASP A 230 19.93 9.12 15.41
N ASP A 231 19.69 8.13 16.27
CA ASP A 231 20.46 7.96 17.49
C ASP A 231 21.97 7.89 17.20
N ARG A 232 22.39 7.69 15.93
CA ARG A 232 23.80 7.78 15.48
C ARG A 232 24.25 9.20 15.08
N ARG A 233 23.36 10.19 14.92
CA ARG A 233 23.73 11.61 14.69
C ARG A 233 23.97 12.42 15.97
N LYS A 234 23.79 11.82 17.15
CA LYS A 234 24.09 12.47 18.43
C LYS A 234 25.58 12.81 18.60
N GLU A 235 26.47 12.27 17.78
CA GLU A 235 27.91 12.58 17.81
C GLU A 235 28.32 13.83 17.00
N ALA A 236 27.41 14.43 16.22
CA ALA A 236 27.75 15.55 15.33
C ALA A 236 26.89 16.81 15.55
N GLY A 237 26.60 17.19 16.80
CA GLY A 237 26.28 18.57 17.24
C GLY A 237 25.12 19.33 16.58
N THR A 238 24.40 18.76 15.62
CA THR A 238 23.37 19.44 14.83
C THR A 238 22.08 18.66 14.97
N VAL A 239 21.32 18.98 16.03
CA VAL A 239 19.99 18.39 16.25
C VAL A 239 19.02 19.07 15.30
N SER A 240 18.78 18.46 14.14
CA SER A 240 17.57 18.76 13.36
C SER A 240 16.39 18.28 14.19
N ARG A 241 15.64 19.21 14.79
CA ARG A 241 14.42 18.89 15.54
C ARG A 241 13.38 18.30 14.58
N SER A 242 12.83 17.13 14.92
CA SER A 242 11.72 16.52 14.19
C SER A 242 10.48 17.40 14.22
N MET A 243 9.75 17.46 13.10
CA MET A 243 8.52 18.24 13.04
C MET A 243 7.47 17.71 14.04
N ASN A 244 6.86 18.62 14.80
CA ASN A 244 5.68 18.31 15.60
C ASN A 244 4.43 18.20 14.72
N TRP A 245 3.31 17.77 15.31
CA TRP A 245 2.06 17.54 14.59
C TRP A 245 1.55 18.77 13.82
N CYS A 246 1.56 19.94 14.45
CA CYS A 246 1.09 21.18 13.84
C CYS A 246 1.98 21.63 12.69
N GLU A 247 3.31 21.48 12.83
CA GLU A 247 4.29 21.77 11.78
C GLU A 247 4.04 20.87 10.55
N ARG A 248 3.75 19.59 10.77
CA ARG A 248 3.42 18.63 9.70
C ARG A 248 2.11 18.93 9.01
N GLU A 249 1.09 19.24 9.78
CA GLU A 249 -0.23 19.60 9.25
C GLU A 249 -0.14 20.84 8.38
N TYR A 250 0.54 21.88 8.87
CA TYR A 250 0.78 23.10 8.09
C TYR A 250 1.59 22.81 6.82
N PHE A 251 2.63 21.98 6.91
CA PHE A 251 3.40 21.58 5.74
C PHE A 251 2.53 20.86 4.71
N TRP A 252 1.74 19.86 5.14
CA TRP A 252 0.86 19.12 4.23
C TRP A 252 -0.16 20.07 3.57
N GLN A 253 -0.92 20.84 4.36
CA GLN A 253 -1.93 21.77 3.85
C GLN A 253 -1.38 22.78 2.83
N ARG A 254 -0.14 23.25 3.04
CA ARG A 254 0.49 24.24 2.16
C ARG A 254 1.00 23.65 0.86
N ASN A 255 1.31 22.35 0.83
CA ASN A 255 1.91 21.68 -0.32
C ASN A 255 0.94 20.73 -1.04
N SER A 256 -0.16 20.31 -0.42
CA SER A 256 -1.15 19.41 -1.02
C SER A 256 -1.97 20.13 -2.09
N LYS A 257 -2.28 19.46 -3.20
CA LYS A 257 -3.42 19.85 -4.03
C LYS A 257 -4.69 19.21 -3.46
N VAL A 258 -5.80 19.93 -3.54
CA VAL A 258 -7.08 19.41 -3.00
C VAL A 258 -7.78 18.50 -4.01
N ASN A 259 -7.63 18.78 -5.30
CA ASN A 259 -8.31 18.06 -6.39
C ASN A 259 -7.30 17.53 -7.41
N TYR A 260 -7.57 16.32 -7.87
CA TYR A 260 -6.85 15.57 -8.90
C TYR A 260 -7.87 14.94 -9.86
N MET A 261 -7.38 14.33 -10.92
CA MET A 261 -8.15 13.60 -11.91
C MET A 261 -7.55 12.22 -12.08
N SER A 262 -8.42 11.22 -12.21
CA SER A 262 -8.09 9.88 -12.68
C SER A 262 -9.03 9.54 -13.84
N GLY A 263 -8.56 9.70 -15.08
CA GLY A 263 -9.43 9.67 -16.25
C GLY A 263 -10.47 10.80 -16.16
N GLU A 264 -11.75 10.43 -16.16
CA GLU A 264 -12.88 11.36 -16.03
C GLU A 264 -13.36 11.55 -14.58
N THR A 265 -12.81 10.80 -13.62
CA THR A 265 -13.22 10.86 -12.22
C THR A 265 -12.47 11.98 -11.49
N ASP A 266 -13.23 12.89 -10.86
CA ASP A 266 -12.70 13.90 -9.92
C ASP A 266 -12.25 13.20 -8.63
N VAL A 267 -11.00 13.45 -8.23
CA VAL A 267 -10.38 12.81 -7.08
C VAL A 267 -9.98 13.86 -6.06
N LYS A 268 -10.40 13.67 -4.80
CA LYS A 268 -10.05 14.56 -3.68
C LYS A 268 -9.27 13.82 -2.61
N ILE A 269 -8.35 14.52 -1.98
CA ILE A 269 -7.65 14.03 -0.78
C ILE A 269 -7.91 15.04 0.33
N VAL A 270 -8.62 14.62 1.38
CA VAL A 270 -9.06 15.51 2.45
C VAL A 270 -8.65 14.98 3.82
N LYS A 271 -8.41 15.91 4.76
CA LYS A 271 -8.20 15.56 6.17
C LYS A 271 -9.55 15.45 6.87
N ILE A 272 -9.84 14.31 7.47
CA ILE A 272 -11.00 14.11 8.37
C ILE A 272 -10.51 13.52 9.68
N ASP A 273 -10.57 14.31 10.75
CA ASP A 273 -10.37 13.83 12.11
C ASP A 273 -11.72 13.46 12.72
N TRP A 274 -11.95 12.16 12.92
CA TRP A 274 -13.22 11.66 13.46
C TRP A 274 -13.47 12.13 14.90
N THR A 275 -12.42 12.45 15.65
CA THR A 275 -12.52 12.90 17.05
C THR A 275 -12.84 14.39 17.16
N ASN A 276 -12.50 15.18 16.14
CA ASN A 276 -12.69 16.62 16.09
C ASN A 276 -13.27 17.07 14.75
N LEU A 277 -14.48 16.58 14.44
CA LEU A 277 -15.13 16.84 13.15
C LEU A 277 -15.70 18.26 13.08
N LEU A 278 -15.27 19.03 12.09
CA LEU A 278 -15.85 20.33 11.73
C LEU A 278 -16.87 20.16 10.60
N TYR A 279 -18.12 19.85 10.99
CA TYR A 279 -19.21 19.42 10.09
C TYR A 279 -19.47 20.32 8.87
N HIS A 280 -19.20 21.62 8.92
CA HIS A 280 -19.44 22.51 7.79
C HIS A 280 -18.38 22.37 6.67
N GLN A 281 -17.26 21.70 6.91
CA GLN A 281 -16.16 21.63 5.95
C GLN A 281 -16.41 20.63 4.80
N PHE A 282 -17.38 19.73 4.96
CA PHE A 282 -17.55 18.57 4.07
C PHE A 282 -18.89 18.53 3.35
N CYS A 283 -19.73 19.57 3.49
CA CYS A 283 -21.06 19.61 2.88
C CYS A 283 -21.01 19.54 1.34
N ASP A 284 -19.95 20.05 0.72
CA ASP A 284 -19.79 20.07 -0.73
C ASP A 284 -19.35 18.72 -1.31
N LEU A 285 -18.90 17.78 -0.47
CA LEU A 285 -18.49 16.46 -0.93
C LEU A 285 -19.68 15.65 -1.47
N GLN A 286 -20.83 15.73 -0.78
CA GLN A 286 -22.06 14.99 -1.06
C GLN A 286 -21.81 13.55 -1.57
N PRO A 287 -21.09 12.70 -0.82
CA PRO A 287 -20.83 11.33 -1.22
C PRO A 287 -22.13 10.50 -1.13
N GLU A 288 -22.33 9.59 -2.07
CA GLU A 288 -23.45 8.67 -2.07
C GLU A 288 -23.11 7.31 -1.45
N VAL A 289 -21.82 6.95 -1.46
CA VAL A 289 -21.32 5.70 -0.88
C VAL A 289 -20.13 6.01 0.03
N LEU A 290 -20.16 5.44 1.22
CA LEU A 290 -19.04 5.48 2.16
C LEU A 290 -18.38 4.11 2.19
N ILE A 291 -17.05 4.07 2.06
CA ILE A 291 -16.27 2.85 2.25
C ILE A 291 -15.25 3.06 3.38
N ALA A 292 -14.96 2.00 4.13
CA ALA A 292 -13.91 2.03 5.14
C ALA A 292 -13.25 0.66 5.25
N THR A 293 -11.93 0.63 5.32
CA THR A 293 -11.17 -0.62 5.46
C THR A 293 -10.31 -0.61 6.70
N ASP A 294 -10.50 -1.65 7.51
CA ASP A 294 -9.68 -1.94 8.68
C ASP A 294 -9.63 -0.82 9.73
N VAL A 295 -10.75 -0.11 9.89
CA VAL A 295 -10.89 1.04 10.81
C VAL A 295 -11.43 0.65 12.19
N VAL A 296 -11.90 -0.60 12.35
CA VAL A 296 -12.48 -1.14 13.59
C VAL A 296 -11.42 -1.94 14.34
N TYR A 297 -10.42 -1.26 14.88
CA TYR A 297 -9.31 -1.88 15.61
C TYR A 297 -9.16 -1.40 17.06
N ASP A 298 -9.76 -0.26 17.42
CA ASP A 298 -9.73 0.33 18.75
C ASP A 298 -11.14 0.76 19.17
N VAL A 299 -11.58 0.33 20.36
CA VAL A 299 -12.91 0.67 20.88
C VAL A 299 -13.12 2.17 21.07
N THR A 300 -12.05 2.93 21.31
CA THR A 300 -12.11 4.38 21.52
C THR A 300 -12.46 5.14 20.24
N ILE A 301 -12.18 4.57 19.06
CA ILE A 301 -12.47 5.21 17.77
C ILE A 301 -13.86 4.86 17.22
N ILE A 302 -14.52 3.82 17.74
CA ILE A 302 -15.85 3.38 17.27
C ILE A 302 -16.88 4.51 17.35
N GLY A 303 -17.01 5.17 18.50
CA GLY A 303 -17.95 6.27 18.69
C GLY A 303 -17.70 7.44 17.72
N PRO A 304 -16.47 8.00 17.66
CA PRO A 304 -16.06 8.96 16.63
C PRO A 304 -16.41 8.53 15.21
N PHE A 305 -16.04 7.31 14.81
CA PHE A 305 -16.28 6.77 13.46
C PHE A 305 -17.78 6.74 13.11
N LEU A 306 -18.61 6.25 14.03
CA LEU A 306 -20.07 6.19 13.84
C LEU A 306 -20.70 7.59 13.72
N ARG A 307 -20.18 8.61 14.40
CA ARG A 307 -20.64 9.99 14.20
C ARG A 307 -20.33 10.50 12.80
N VAL A 308 -19.18 10.16 12.24
CA VAL A 308 -18.82 10.53 10.86
C VAL A 308 -19.72 9.80 9.86
N ILE A 309 -19.99 8.50 10.06
CA ILE A 309 -20.96 7.77 9.23
C ILE A 309 -22.32 8.45 9.30
N ARG A 310 -22.83 8.75 10.50
CA ARG A 310 -24.13 9.40 10.66
C ARG A 310 -24.20 10.74 9.93
N TYR A 311 -23.18 11.57 10.11
CA TYR A 311 -23.09 12.85 9.40
C TYR A 311 -23.20 12.70 7.88
N PHE A 312 -22.43 11.77 7.29
CA PHE A 312 -22.48 11.58 5.85
C PHE A 312 -23.78 10.92 5.38
N MET A 313 -24.41 10.07 6.18
CA MET A 313 -25.76 9.55 5.92
C MET A 313 -26.81 10.67 5.91
N ASP A 314 -26.74 11.58 6.89
CA ASP A 314 -27.63 12.75 6.95
C ASP A 314 -27.38 13.73 5.79
N LEU A 315 -26.19 13.72 5.19
CA LEU A 315 -25.83 14.55 4.05
C LEU A 315 -26.33 13.97 2.71
N SER A 316 -25.91 12.74 2.37
CA SER A 316 -26.19 12.15 1.05
C SER A 316 -25.85 10.65 0.90
N VAL A 317 -25.13 10.05 1.87
CA VAL A 317 -24.71 8.65 1.78
C VAL A 317 -25.93 7.74 1.91
N GLN A 318 -26.09 6.86 0.92
CA GLN A 318 -27.18 5.89 0.84
C GLN A 318 -26.85 4.62 1.64
N TYR A 319 -25.58 4.22 1.66
CA TYR A 319 -25.09 3.08 2.42
C TYR A 319 -23.58 3.16 2.64
N ALA A 320 -23.11 2.43 3.66
CA ALA A 320 -21.71 2.29 4.00
C ALA A 320 -21.25 0.83 3.83
N ILE A 321 -20.06 0.63 3.26
CA ILE A 321 -19.42 -0.69 3.13
C ILE A 321 -18.17 -0.68 4.02
N VAL A 322 -18.17 -1.50 5.07
CA VAL A 322 -17.07 -1.58 6.03
C VAL A 322 -16.47 -2.99 6.00
N SER A 323 -15.18 -3.08 5.70
CA SER A 323 -14.41 -4.32 5.78
C SER A 323 -13.42 -4.21 6.93
N CYS A 324 -13.29 -5.24 7.76
CA CYS A 324 -12.31 -5.26 8.85
C CYS A 324 -11.76 -6.67 9.08
N VAL A 325 -10.52 -6.75 9.57
CA VAL A 325 -9.96 -8.01 10.06
C VAL A 325 -10.35 -8.19 11.52
N VAL A 326 -10.96 -9.33 11.85
CA VAL A 326 -11.29 -9.68 13.23
C VAL A 326 -9.99 -10.02 13.99
N ARG A 327 -9.47 -9.04 14.73
CA ARG A 327 -8.29 -9.21 15.61
C ARG A 327 -8.68 -9.50 17.06
N ASN A 328 -9.79 -8.91 17.48
CA ASN A 328 -10.36 -9.03 18.80
C ASN A 328 -11.88 -9.06 18.65
N GLU A 329 -12.49 -10.14 19.13
CA GLU A 329 -13.93 -10.36 19.02
C GLU A 329 -14.72 -9.31 19.82
N ASP A 330 -14.24 -8.93 21.01
CA ASP A 330 -14.89 -7.92 21.86
C ASP A 330 -14.95 -6.55 21.17
N THR A 331 -13.90 -6.17 20.43
CA THR A 331 -13.91 -4.94 19.63
C THR A 331 -14.97 -4.99 18.52
N LEU A 332 -15.06 -6.11 17.82
CA LEU A 332 -16.07 -6.31 16.78
C LEU A 332 -17.50 -6.29 17.38
N GLN A 333 -17.72 -7.00 18.48
CA GLN A 333 -19.01 -7.00 19.17
C GLN A 333 -19.39 -5.61 19.67
N SER A 334 -18.43 -4.84 20.20
CA SER A 334 -18.65 -3.44 20.58
C SER A 334 -19.06 -2.58 19.38
N PHE A 335 -18.46 -2.81 18.22
CA PHE A 335 -18.83 -2.12 16.99
C PHE A 335 -20.25 -2.51 16.51
N LEU A 336 -20.55 -3.81 16.46
CA LEU A 336 -21.86 -4.32 16.04
C LEU A 336 -22.99 -3.87 16.98
N ALA A 337 -22.74 -3.86 18.29
CA ALA A 337 -23.68 -3.33 19.26
C ALA A 337 -23.90 -1.82 19.07
N SER A 338 -22.83 -1.06 18.77
CA SER A 338 -22.92 0.39 18.57
C SER A 338 -23.63 0.76 17.27
N ILE A 339 -23.36 0.05 16.16
CA ILE A 339 -23.99 0.34 14.86
C ILE A 339 -25.48 -0.02 14.84
N SER A 340 -25.90 -0.99 15.66
CA SER A 340 -27.32 -1.35 15.83
C SER A 340 -28.16 -0.19 16.37
N ASN A 341 -27.52 0.77 17.06
CA ASN A 341 -28.15 1.97 17.62
C ASN A 341 -28.01 3.20 16.72
N LEU A 342 -27.45 3.04 15.52
CA LEU A 342 -27.28 4.11 14.54
C LEU A 342 -28.63 4.35 13.83
N HIS A 343 -29.57 5.02 14.50
CA HIS A 343 -30.88 5.40 13.96
C HIS A 343 -30.88 6.82 13.38
#